data_AF-A0A7J8XU48-F1
#
_entry.id   AF-A0A7J8XU48-F1
#
_cell.length_a   1.000
_cell.length_b   1.000
_cell.length_c   1.000
_cell.angle_alpha   90.00
_cell.angle_beta   90.00
_cell.angle_gamma   90.00
#
_symmetry.space_group_name_H-M   'P 1'
#
loop_
_entity.id
_entity.type
_entity.pdbx_description
1 polymer ?
#
loop_
_entity_poly.entity_id
_entity_poly.type
_entity_poly.pdbx_seq_one_letter_code
_entity_poly.pdbx_strand_id
1 'polypeptide(L)'
;AFKLEYVHPYLDGVYNPRNRTLRASCFNSRKLSPVFTGGPGVDEVPPIWVDRAGVKANITENFTRQSKFTYGLVMEEITMRDESSHIASNGQRVLPSGGISADGPPTTLSGTGVDRMAFLQANITRDNTKFINGAIVGERNVFQVDQGLGIGSKFPFFNRHQLTLTRFLQLKQVEEAADKPPPPVLVLHGHYGGCVGDLPSYDAFTLGGPYSVRGYNMGELGAARNILELGAEIRIPVRNTHVYAFAEHGNDLGSSKDVKGNPTEVYRRMGHGSSYGVGVKLGQVRAEYAVDHNTGTGAVFFRFGERY
;
A
#
# COMPACT_ATOMS: atom_id res chain seq x y z
N ALA A 1 -2.44 -20.14 1.21
CA ALA A 1 -1.51 -19.25 1.94
C ALA A 1 -1.41 -19.72 3.38
N PHE A 2 -0.22 -19.70 3.98
CA PHE A 2 -0.03 -20.04 5.38
C PHE A 2 0.95 -19.05 6.04
N LYS A 3 0.87 -18.92 7.36
CA LYS A 3 1.84 -18.19 8.17
C LYS A 3 2.04 -18.96 9.48
N LEU A 4 3.25 -19.45 9.70
CA LEU A 4 3.68 -19.99 10.98
C LEU A 4 4.47 -18.92 11.72
N GLU A 5 4.20 -18.73 13.00
CA GLU A 5 4.76 -17.61 13.76
C GLU A 5 5.13 -18.02 15.18
N TYR A 6 6.39 -17.78 15.52
CA TYR A 6 6.93 -17.86 16.87
C TYR A 6 7.09 -16.46 17.43
N VAL A 7 6.55 -16.25 18.64
CA VAL A 7 6.63 -14.98 19.36
C VAL A 7 7.30 -15.23 20.70
N HIS A 8 8.39 -14.50 20.93
CA HIS A 8 9.10 -14.51 22.20
C HIS A 8 8.98 -13.11 22.83
N PRO A 9 8.00 -12.89 23.72
CA PRO A 9 7.90 -11.64 24.47
C PRO A 9 9.04 -11.55 25.51
N TYR A 10 9.40 -10.33 25.92
CA TYR A 10 10.45 -10.08 26.90
C TYR A 10 11.80 -10.71 26.54
N LEU A 11 12.27 -10.48 25.30
CA LEU A 11 13.52 -11.01 24.75
C LEU A 11 14.73 -10.82 25.68
N ASP A 12 14.75 -9.74 26.45
CA ASP A 12 15.84 -9.39 27.36
C ASP A 12 15.53 -9.65 28.84
N GLY A 13 14.46 -10.40 29.12
CA GLY A 13 13.92 -10.60 30.46
C GLY A 13 12.84 -9.58 30.85
N VAL A 14 12.01 -9.99 31.81
CA VAL A 14 10.77 -9.29 32.21
C VAL A 14 11.02 -7.91 32.82
N TYR A 15 12.18 -7.72 33.43
CA TYR A 15 12.56 -6.47 34.11
C TYR A 15 13.30 -5.48 33.20
N ASN A 16 13.54 -5.82 31.93
CA ASN A 16 14.24 -4.91 31.03
C ASN A 16 13.29 -3.80 30.53
N PRO A 17 13.64 -2.51 30.70
CA PRO A 17 12.77 -1.40 30.33
C PRO A 17 12.49 -1.30 28.83
N ARG A 18 13.34 -1.86 27.97
CA ARG A 18 13.15 -1.84 26.50
C ARG A 18 12.00 -2.74 26.03
N ASN A 19 11.60 -3.72 26.84
CA ASN A 19 10.49 -4.64 26.60
C ASN A 19 10.43 -5.15 25.14
N ARG A 20 11.58 -5.67 24.66
CA ARG A 20 11.73 -6.11 23.27
C ARG A 20 11.00 -7.43 23.04
N THR A 21 10.37 -7.58 21.88
CA THR A 21 9.71 -8.81 21.45
C THR A 21 10.37 -9.33 20.18
N LEU A 22 10.82 -10.59 20.19
CA LEU A 22 11.28 -11.28 18.99
C LEU A 22 10.11 -12.00 18.33
N ARG A 23 10.04 -11.90 17.01
CA ARG A 23 9.03 -12.55 16.18
C ARG A 23 9.70 -13.19 14.99
N ALA A 24 9.69 -14.52 14.95
CA ALA A 24 10.16 -15.30 13.81
C ALA A 24 8.96 -15.91 13.09
N SER A 25 8.94 -15.84 11.76
CA SER A 25 7.81 -16.34 10.97
C SER A 25 8.27 -16.97 9.67
N CYS A 26 7.55 -18.00 9.25
CA CYS A 26 7.63 -18.59 7.91
C CYS A 26 6.27 -18.38 7.24
N PHE A 27 6.27 -17.95 5.98
CA PHE A 27 5.03 -17.57 5.30
C PHE A 27 5.04 -18.00 3.84
N ASN A 28 3.83 -18.19 3.31
CA ASN A 28 3.55 -18.19 1.89
C ASN A 28 2.29 -17.36 1.59
N SER A 29 2.35 -16.56 0.53
CA SER A 29 1.23 -15.77 0.05
C SER A 29 1.19 -15.74 -1.47
N ARG A 30 -0.01 -15.62 -2.03
CA ARG A 30 -0.27 -15.36 -3.45
C ARG A 30 -1.13 -14.11 -3.54
N LYS A 31 -0.75 -13.15 -4.38
CA LYS A 31 -1.51 -11.90 -4.62
C LYS A 31 -1.49 -11.54 -6.09
N LEU A 32 -2.54 -10.86 -6.55
CA LEU A 32 -2.55 -10.25 -7.87
C LEU A 32 -1.55 -9.08 -7.91
N SER A 33 -0.79 -8.94 -9.01
CA SER A 33 0.13 -7.83 -9.19
C SER A 33 -0.56 -6.61 -9.81
N PRO A 34 -0.64 -5.47 -9.10
CA PRO A 34 -1.20 -4.23 -9.66
C PRO A 34 -0.29 -3.57 -10.71
N VAL A 35 0.93 -4.09 -10.93
CA VAL A 35 1.83 -3.58 -11.97
C VAL A 35 1.36 -3.96 -13.36
N PHE A 36 0.68 -5.11 -13.49
CA PHE A 36 0.17 -5.67 -14.73
C PHE A 36 -1.34 -5.40 -14.82
N THR A 37 -1.69 -4.12 -14.82
CA THR A 37 -3.07 -3.64 -14.89
C THR A 37 -3.17 -2.58 -15.98
N GLY A 38 -4.24 -2.65 -16.77
CA GLY A 38 -4.54 -1.71 -17.84
C GLY A 38 -4.91 -0.33 -17.32
N GLY A 39 -4.50 0.71 -18.05
CA GLY A 39 -5.05 2.05 -17.89
C GLY A 39 -6.34 2.23 -18.68
N PRO A 40 -6.88 3.47 -18.74
CA PRO A 40 -8.09 3.76 -19.49
C PRO A 40 -8.03 3.30 -20.95
N GLY A 41 -9.01 2.50 -21.37
CA GLY A 41 -9.10 1.97 -22.74
C GLY A 41 -8.20 0.77 -23.03
N VAL A 42 -7.65 0.13 -22.00
CA VAL A 42 -6.94 -1.16 -22.09
C VAL A 42 -7.64 -2.17 -21.18
N ASP A 43 -8.72 -2.75 -21.68
CA ASP A 43 -9.64 -3.55 -20.85
C ASP A 43 -9.14 -4.97 -20.55
N GLU A 44 -8.24 -5.53 -21.35
CA GLU A 44 -7.70 -6.88 -21.18
C GLU A 44 -6.17 -6.88 -21.04
N VAL A 45 -5.70 -6.79 -19.79
CA VAL A 45 -4.32 -7.13 -19.43
C VAL A 45 -4.35 -8.43 -18.64
N PRO A 46 -3.79 -9.53 -19.19
CA PRO A 46 -3.72 -10.79 -18.49
C PRO A 46 -3.00 -10.63 -17.13
N PRO A 47 -3.63 -11.08 -16.03
CA PRO A 47 -3.13 -10.87 -14.70
C PRO A 47 -1.87 -11.70 -14.43
N ILE A 48 -0.97 -11.10 -13.68
CA ILE A 48 0.21 -11.78 -13.12
C ILE A 48 0.04 -11.91 -11.62
N TRP A 49 0.23 -13.12 -11.12
CA TRP A 49 0.23 -13.45 -9.70
C TRP A 49 1.65 -13.38 -9.13
N VAL A 50 1.78 -12.79 -7.95
CA VAL A 50 3.01 -12.74 -7.16
C VAL A 50 2.89 -13.75 -6.03
N ASP A 51 3.64 -14.84 -6.13
CA ASP A 51 3.81 -15.80 -5.04
C ASP A 51 5.05 -15.42 -4.25
N ARG A 52 4.89 -15.23 -2.94
CA ARG A 52 6.02 -15.04 -2.01
C ARG A 52 6.05 -16.16 -1.01
N ALA A 53 7.21 -16.78 -0.84
CA ALA A 53 7.49 -17.74 0.21
C ALA A 53 8.80 -17.34 0.91
N GLY A 54 8.80 -17.30 2.23
CA GLY A 54 9.97 -16.79 2.93
C GLY A 54 9.93 -16.93 4.43
N VAL A 55 11.01 -16.47 5.04
CA VAL A 55 11.19 -16.37 6.48
C VAL A 55 11.49 -14.93 6.87
N LYS A 56 11.02 -14.54 8.05
CA LYS A 56 11.19 -13.20 8.58
C LYS A 56 11.44 -13.28 10.08
N ALA A 57 12.49 -12.61 10.54
CA ALA A 57 12.83 -12.47 11.95
C ALA A 57 12.91 -10.98 12.31
N ASN A 58 12.03 -10.51 13.18
CA ASN A 58 12.00 -9.11 13.62
C ASN A 58 12.09 -8.98 15.13
N ILE A 59 12.69 -7.90 15.57
CA ILE A 59 12.66 -7.39 16.94
C ILE A 59 11.78 -6.15 16.95
N THR A 60 10.85 -6.08 17.89
CA THR A 60 10.01 -4.90 18.15
C THR A 60 10.38 -4.31 19.50
N GLU A 61 10.65 -3.01 19.54
CA GLU A 61 10.89 -2.20 20.72
C GLU A 61 9.79 -1.14 20.86
N ASN A 62 9.25 -0.99 22.06
CA ASN A 62 8.25 0.03 22.36
C ASN A 62 8.95 1.19 23.07
N PHE A 63 9.27 2.27 22.34
CA PHE A 63 9.90 3.45 22.96
C PHE A 63 8.94 4.18 23.90
N THR A 64 7.66 4.27 23.52
CA THR A 64 6.58 4.78 24.35
C THR A 64 5.31 3.96 24.10
N ARG A 65 4.22 4.23 24.82
CA ARG A 65 2.90 3.62 24.53
C ARG A 65 2.43 3.88 23.09
N GLN A 66 2.89 4.97 22.50
CA GLN A 66 2.45 5.51 21.21
C GLN A 66 3.50 5.31 20.10
N SER A 67 4.75 5.01 20.46
CA SER A 67 5.87 4.87 19.51
C SER A 67 6.45 3.47 19.54
N LYS A 68 6.43 2.80 18.39
CA LYS A 68 6.95 1.44 18.21
C LYS A 68 7.99 1.43 17.10
N PHE A 69 9.10 0.73 17.32
CA PHE A 69 10.13 0.51 16.33
C PHE A 69 10.31 -0.99 16.11
N THR A 70 10.23 -1.43 14.87
CA THR A 70 10.41 -2.82 14.46
C THR A 70 11.55 -2.88 13.45
N TYR A 71 12.50 -3.78 13.66
CA TYR A 71 13.57 -4.01 12.70
C TYR A 71 13.87 -5.50 12.59
N GLY A 72 14.33 -5.96 11.44
CA GLY A 72 14.50 -7.37 11.20
C GLY A 72 15.09 -7.73 9.85
N LEU A 73 15.29 -9.03 9.66
CA LEU A 73 15.76 -9.64 8.43
C LEU A 73 14.60 -10.37 7.75
N VAL A 74 14.48 -10.17 6.44
CA VAL A 74 13.57 -10.91 5.57
C VAL A 74 14.40 -11.67 4.54
N MET A 75 14.05 -12.93 4.32
CA MET A 75 14.57 -13.74 3.23
C MET A 75 13.38 -14.37 2.50
N GLU A 76 13.28 -14.17 1.20
CA GLU A 76 12.14 -14.66 0.43
C GLU A 76 12.49 -15.05 -0.99
N GLU A 77 11.70 -15.99 -1.51
CA GLU A 77 11.58 -16.32 -2.92
C GLU A 77 10.27 -15.73 -3.44
N ILE A 78 10.37 -15.03 -4.57
CA ILE A 78 9.27 -14.44 -5.32
C ILE A 78 9.15 -15.21 -6.63
N THR A 79 7.99 -15.80 -6.89
CA THR A 79 7.67 -16.46 -8.15
C THR A 79 6.51 -15.73 -8.82
N MET A 80 6.73 -15.26 -10.04
CA MET A 80 5.73 -14.58 -10.85
C MET A 80 5.02 -15.62 -11.71
N ARG A 81 3.68 -15.64 -11.68
CA ARG A 81 2.88 -16.65 -12.40
C ARG A 81 1.79 -16.04 -13.25
N ASP A 82 1.51 -16.67 -14.38
CA ASP A 82 0.35 -16.34 -15.22
C ASP A 82 -0.95 -16.94 -14.66
N GLU A 83 -2.06 -16.74 -15.38
CA GLU A 83 -3.37 -17.32 -15.06
C GLU A 83 -3.36 -18.86 -15.00
N SER A 84 -2.54 -19.50 -15.82
CA SER A 84 -2.37 -20.96 -15.86
C SER A 84 -1.42 -21.47 -14.77
N SER A 85 -0.95 -20.59 -13.86
CA SER A 85 0.02 -20.87 -12.80
C SER A 85 1.42 -21.29 -13.31
N HIS A 86 1.74 -21.05 -14.58
CA HIS A 86 3.11 -21.20 -15.09
C HIS A 86 3.97 -20.01 -14.71
N ILE A 87 5.29 -20.21 -14.65
CA ILE A 87 6.24 -19.14 -14.36
C ILE A 87 6.21 -18.15 -15.54
N ALA A 88 5.97 -16.88 -15.23
CA ALA A 88 5.91 -15.79 -16.20
C ALA A 88 7.09 -14.83 -16.00
N SER A 89 8.07 -14.86 -16.91
CA SER A 89 9.21 -13.94 -16.90
C SER A 89 8.87 -12.52 -17.33
N ASN A 90 7.81 -12.39 -18.13
CA ASN A 90 7.36 -11.15 -18.74
C ASN A 90 5.84 -11.03 -18.60
N GLY A 91 5.36 -9.79 -18.47
CA GLY A 91 3.96 -9.47 -18.64
C GLY A 91 3.53 -9.65 -20.08
N GLN A 92 2.22 -9.69 -20.29
CA GLN A 92 1.63 -9.81 -21.61
C GLN A 92 1.15 -8.45 -22.11
N ARG A 93 1.30 -8.19 -23.41
CA ARG A 93 0.78 -6.99 -24.08
C ARG A 93 -0.15 -7.37 -25.22
N VAL A 94 -1.19 -6.56 -25.42
CA VAL A 94 -2.09 -6.69 -26.56
C VAL A 94 -1.44 -6.08 -27.80
N LEU A 95 -1.31 -6.87 -28.87
CA LEU A 95 -0.78 -6.44 -30.15
C LEU A 95 -1.84 -5.66 -30.94
N PRO A 96 -1.45 -4.80 -31.90
CA PRO A 96 -2.40 -4.12 -32.80
C PRO A 96 -3.29 -5.08 -33.61
N SER A 97 -2.87 -6.34 -33.78
CA SER A 97 -3.65 -7.40 -34.43
C SER A 97 -4.73 -8.02 -33.54
N GLY A 98 -4.86 -7.58 -32.28
CA GLY A 98 -5.76 -8.17 -31.28
C GLY A 98 -5.22 -9.45 -30.61
N GLY A 99 -4.02 -9.91 -30.98
CA GLY A 99 -3.37 -11.03 -30.31
C GLY A 99 -2.66 -10.62 -29.02
N ILE A 100 -2.38 -11.59 -28.14
CA ILE A 100 -1.61 -11.38 -26.91
C ILE A 100 -0.16 -11.85 -27.14
N SER A 101 0.81 -11.04 -26.74
CA SER A 101 2.23 -11.39 -26.80
C SER A 101 2.88 -11.31 -25.42
N ALA A 102 3.73 -12.29 -25.11
CA ALA A 102 4.44 -12.39 -23.82
C ALA A 102 5.78 -11.62 -23.80
N ASP A 103 5.92 -10.59 -24.64
CA ASP A 103 7.10 -9.73 -24.73
C ASP A 103 6.90 -8.38 -24.01
N GLY A 104 5.97 -8.33 -23.06
CA GLY A 104 5.74 -7.17 -22.21
C GLY A 104 6.85 -6.96 -21.15
N PRO A 105 6.61 -6.03 -20.19
CA PRO A 105 7.59 -5.67 -19.18
C PRO A 105 8.05 -6.89 -18.36
N PRO A 106 9.33 -7.00 -18.00
CA PRO A 106 9.82 -8.10 -17.19
C PRO A 106 9.13 -8.10 -15.82
N THR A 107 8.81 -9.28 -15.30
CA THR A 107 8.13 -9.45 -14.02
C THR A 107 9.09 -9.41 -12.83
N THR A 108 10.35 -9.80 -13.04
CA THR A 108 11.39 -9.88 -12.01
C THR A 108 12.65 -9.09 -12.38
N LEU A 109 13.51 -8.83 -11.38
CA LEU A 109 14.82 -8.18 -11.60
C LEU A 109 15.71 -9.08 -12.47
N SER A 110 15.75 -10.39 -12.16
CA SER A 110 16.51 -11.40 -12.91
C SER A 110 16.01 -11.63 -14.34
N GLY A 111 14.74 -11.37 -14.62
CA GLY A 111 14.09 -11.68 -15.89
C GLY A 111 13.76 -13.16 -16.09
N THR A 112 13.84 -14.00 -15.05
CA THR A 112 13.50 -15.44 -15.14
C THR A 112 12.08 -15.76 -14.67
N GLY A 113 11.36 -14.78 -14.11
CA GLY A 113 10.10 -15.01 -13.40
C GLY A 113 10.26 -15.49 -11.96
N VAL A 114 11.50 -15.75 -11.49
CA VAL A 114 11.78 -16.14 -10.11
C VAL A 114 12.96 -15.33 -9.55
N ASP A 115 12.72 -14.62 -8.46
CA ASP A 115 13.76 -13.92 -7.70
C ASP A 115 13.87 -14.47 -6.28
N ARG A 116 15.09 -14.48 -5.75
CA ARG A 116 15.36 -14.70 -4.33
C ARG A 116 16.07 -13.48 -3.79
N MET A 117 15.75 -13.05 -2.59
CA MET A 117 16.47 -11.95 -1.96
C MET A 117 16.48 -12.02 -0.44
N ALA A 118 17.49 -11.36 0.14
CA ALA A 118 17.52 -11.02 1.55
C ALA A 118 17.66 -9.51 1.74
N PHE A 119 16.87 -8.95 2.66
CA PHE A 119 16.89 -7.52 2.95
C PHE A 119 16.62 -7.25 4.43
N LEU A 120 17.14 -6.14 4.92
CA LEU A 120 16.81 -5.61 6.25
C LEU A 120 15.57 -4.75 6.14
N GLN A 121 14.66 -4.90 7.08
CA GLN A 121 13.46 -4.07 7.19
C GLN A 121 13.48 -3.33 8.51
N ALA A 122 13.12 -2.05 8.48
CA ALA A 122 12.89 -1.21 9.64
C ALA A 122 11.57 -0.45 9.48
N ASN A 123 10.80 -0.33 10.55
CA ASN A 123 9.53 0.40 10.60
C ASN A 123 9.43 1.13 11.93
N ILE A 124 9.22 2.44 11.90
CA ILE A 124 8.85 3.25 13.05
C ILE A 124 7.42 3.74 12.88
N THR A 125 6.59 3.47 13.88
CA THR A 125 5.19 3.93 13.94
C THR A 125 5.02 4.80 15.17
N ARG A 126 4.49 6.01 14.98
CA ARG A 126 4.07 6.92 16.06
C ARG A 126 2.58 7.20 15.91
N ASP A 127 1.79 6.70 16.84
CA ASP A 127 0.33 6.81 16.87
C ASP A 127 -0.13 7.54 18.12
N ASN A 128 -0.42 8.83 17.96
CA ASN A 128 -0.95 9.72 18.98
C ASN A 128 -2.47 9.95 18.81
N THR A 129 -3.17 9.05 18.12
CA THR A 129 -4.62 9.16 17.96
C THR A 129 -5.34 8.86 19.29
N LYS A 130 -6.47 9.55 19.49
CA LYS A 130 -7.39 9.34 20.60
C LYS A 130 -8.83 9.38 20.09
N PHE A 131 -9.74 8.76 20.84
CA PHE A 131 -11.16 8.82 20.57
C PHE A 131 -11.80 9.92 21.43
N ILE A 132 -12.45 10.88 20.79
CA ILE A 132 -13.29 11.91 21.43
C ILE A 132 -14.73 11.64 21.00
N ASN A 133 -15.59 11.25 21.95
CA ASN A 133 -17.02 10.97 21.70
C ASN A 133 -17.24 10.03 20.48
N GLY A 134 -16.33 9.06 20.28
CA GLY A 134 -16.37 8.11 19.15
C GLY A 134 -15.66 8.56 17.85
N ALA A 135 -15.23 9.82 17.74
CA ALA A 135 -14.43 10.30 16.62
C ALA A 135 -12.93 10.18 16.89
N ILE A 136 -12.16 9.78 15.87
CA ILE A 136 -10.70 9.71 15.94
C ILE A 136 -10.12 11.12 15.75
N VAL A 137 -9.25 11.55 16.66
CA VAL A 137 -8.55 12.83 16.65
C VAL A 137 -7.08 12.61 16.97
N GLY A 138 -6.19 13.42 16.41
CA GLY A 138 -4.74 13.35 16.65
C GLY A 138 -3.97 12.98 15.39
N GLU A 139 -2.92 12.19 15.54
CA GLU A 139 -2.02 11.92 14.41
C GLU A 139 -1.43 10.51 14.43
N ARG A 140 -1.20 9.98 13.22
CA ARG A 140 -0.52 8.71 12.99
C ARG A 140 0.52 8.87 11.90
N ASN A 141 1.77 8.59 12.25
CA ASN A 141 2.92 8.65 11.34
C ASN A 141 3.58 7.28 11.28
N VAL A 142 3.88 6.82 10.07
CA VAL A 142 4.57 5.55 9.82
C VAL A 142 5.70 5.80 8.83
N PHE A 143 6.91 5.37 9.17
CA PHE A 143 8.05 5.39 8.27
C PHE A 143 8.65 3.98 8.19
N GLN A 144 8.80 3.47 6.98
CA GLN A 144 9.35 2.15 6.69
C GLN A 144 10.53 2.28 5.74
N VAL A 145 11.57 1.49 5.98
CA VAL A 145 12.73 1.35 5.10
C VAL A 145 13.05 -0.13 4.93
N ASP A 146 13.24 -0.56 3.69
CA ASP A 146 13.73 -1.87 3.30
C ASP A 146 15.08 -1.66 2.57
N GLN A 147 16.15 -2.25 3.12
CA GLN A 147 17.51 -2.16 2.59
C GLN A 147 17.94 -3.53 2.03
N GLY A 148 18.08 -3.61 0.71
CA GLY A 148 18.61 -4.77 0.02
C GLY A 148 20.07 -5.05 0.43
N LEU A 149 20.38 -6.32 0.68
CA LEU A 149 21.71 -6.75 1.13
C LEU A 149 22.64 -7.18 0.00
N GLY A 150 22.18 -7.11 -1.27
CA GLY A 150 22.94 -7.65 -2.39
C GLY A 150 23.02 -9.19 -2.36
N ILE A 151 22.07 -9.88 -1.73
CA ILE A 151 22.06 -11.34 -1.60
C ILE A 151 20.88 -11.89 -2.39
N GLY A 152 21.14 -12.88 -3.27
CA GLY A 152 20.12 -13.59 -4.04
C GLY A 152 20.21 -13.35 -5.56
N SER A 153 19.08 -13.44 -6.25
CA SER A 153 19.00 -13.33 -7.70
C SER A 153 19.44 -11.95 -8.18
N LYS A 154 20.49 -11.88 -9.02
CA LYS A 154 21.11 -10.63 -9.52
C LYS A 154 21.68 -9.70 -8.43
N PHE A 155 21.90 -10.18 -7.20
CA PHE A 155 22.49 -9.41 -6.10
C PHE A 155 21.78 -8.06 -5.86
N PRO A 156 20.47 -8.06 -5.54
CA PRO A 156 19.67 -6.84 -5.51
C PRO A 156 20.14 -5.90 -4.39
N PHE A 157 20.54 -4.69 -4.77
CA PHE A 157 20.97 -3.66 -3.82
C PHE A 157 20.10 -2.41 -3.98
N PHE A 158 19.30 -2.14 -2.96
CA PHE A 158 18.28 -1.09 -3.01
C PHE A 158 18.00 -0.50 -1.65
N ASN A 159 17.45 0.71 -1.65
CA ASN A 159 16.85 1.35 -0.50
C ASN A 159 15.43 1.76 -0.89
N ARG A 160 14.45 1.02 -0.37
CA ARG A 160 13.03 1.30 -0.59
C ARG A 160 12.45 1.87 0.68
N HIS A 161 11.83 3.04 0.60
CA HIS A 161 11.36 3.76 1.77
C HIS A 161 9.94 4.30 1.55
N GLN A 162 9.16 4.35 2.62
CA GLN A 162 7.78 4.79 2.61
C GLN A 162 7.52 5.66 3.83
N LEU A 163 6.82 6.78 3.63
CA LEU A 163 6.39 7.69 4.67
C LEU A 163 4.87 7.87 4.53
N THR A 164 4.13 7.55 5.58
CA THR A 164 2.69 7.78 5.70
C THR A 164 2.44 8.73 6.86
N LEU A 165 1.73 9.83 6.59
CA LEU A 165 1.35 10.83 7.57
C LEU A 165 -0.17 11.02 7.51
N THR A 166 -0.85 10.74 8.61
CA THR A 166 -2.29 10.98 8.75
C THR A 166 -2.54 11.91 9.94
N ARG A 167 -3.31 12.97 9.71
CA ARG A 167 -3.73 13.95 10.71
C ARG A 167 -5.26 13.95 10.79
N PHE A 168 -5.80 13.82 11.99
CA PHE A 168 -7.23 13.89 12.28
C PHE A 168 -7.50 15.18 13.07
N LEU A 169 -7.86 16.24 12.36
CA LEU A 169 -8.06 17.58 12.90
C LEU A 169 -9.51 17.74 13.36
N GLN A 170 -9.70 18.01 14.65
CA GLN A 170 -11.00 18.35 15.21
C GLN A 170 -11.41 19.76 14.76
N LEU A 171 -12.49 19.88 13.99
CA LEU A 171 -12.94 21.17 13.45
C LEU A 171 -13.74 22.00 14.47
N LYS A 172 -14.36 21.33 15.45
CA LYS A 172 -15.13 21.96 16.51
C LYS A 172 -14.78 21.36 17.85
N GLN A 173 -14.45 22.21 18.82
CA GLN A 173 -14.30 21.78 20.20
C GLN A 173 -15.65 21.33 20.76
N VAL A 174 -15.66 20.14 21.35
CA VAL A 174 -16.83 19.54 22.00
C VAL A 174 -16.44 19.11 23.40
N GLU A 175 -17.41 19.13 24.31
CA GLU A 175 -17.25 18.58 25.65
C GLU A 175 -17.04 17.06 25.55
N GLU A 176 -15.99 16.55 26.20
CA GLU A 176 -15.67 15.12 26.20
C GLU A 176 -16.59 14.39 27.20
N ALA A 177 -17.66 13.76 26.69
CA ALA A 177 -18.60 12.96 27.48
C ALA A 177 -19.32 11.93 26.60
N ALA A 178 -19.65 10.76 27.17
CA ALA A 178 -20.16 9.60 26.43
C ALA A 178 -21.47 9.89 25.65
N ASP A 179 -22.32 10.77 26.17
CA ASP A 179 -23.63 11.09 25.58
C ASP A 179 -23.61 12.33 24.66
N LYS A 180 -22.43 12.93 24.44
CA LYS A 180 -22.29 14.13 23.60
C LYS A 180 -22.02 13.76 22.15
N PRO A 181 -22.46 14.59 21.19
CA PRO A 181 -22.22 14.31 19.78
C PRO A 181 -20.71 14.31 19.48
N PRO A 182 -20.25 13.43 18.56
CA PRO A 182 -18.90 13.50 18.04
C PRO A 182 -18.63 14.86 17.37
N PRO A 183 -17.39 15.35 17.38
CA PRO A 183 -17.02 16.54 16.62
C PRO A 183 -16.88 16.21 15.12
N PRO A 184 -17.12 17.18 14.22
CA PRO A 184 -16.67 17.08 12.84
C PRO A 184 -15.14 17.01 12.78
N VAL A 185 -14.61 16.15 11.91
CA VAL A 185 -13.16 15.89 11.77
C VAL A 185 -12.74 16.09 10.32
N LEU A 186 -11.65 16.82 10.11
CA LEU A 186 -10.93 16.86 8.85
C LEU A 186 -9.75 15.90 8.93
N VAL A 187 -9.74 14.89 8.06
CA VAL A 187 -8.62 13.97 7.90
C VAL A 187 -7.75 14.48 6.75
N LEU A 188 -6.46 14.65 7.02
CA LEU A 188 -5.44 14.92 6.01
C LEU A 188 -4.51 13.72 5.96
N HIS A 189 -4.25 13.21 4.76
CA HIS A 189 -3.41 12.05 4.53
C HIS A 189 -2.36 12.38 3.47
N GLY A 190 -1.12 11.98 3.74
CA GLY A 190 -0.04 12.01 2.77
C GLY A 190 0.70 10.68 2.80
N HIS A 191 0.97 10.13 1.63
CA HIS A 191 1.78 8.94 1.47
C HIS A 191 2.82 9.17 0.38
N TYR A 192 4.08 9.00 0.75
CA TYR A 192 5.23 9.06 -0.15
C TYR A 192 5.91 7.69 -0.15
N GLY A 193 6.19 7.17 -1.33
CA GLY A 193 7.00 5.97 -1.53
C GLY A 193 8.15 6.28 -2.46
N GLY A 194 9.32 5.72 -2.21
CA GLY A 194 10.49 5.93 -3.05
C GLY A 194 11.45 4.74 -3.02
N CYS A 195 12.22 4.58 -4.09
CA CYS A 195 13.23 3.53 -4.17
C CYS A 195 14.47 3.98 -4.96
N VAL A 196 15.63 3.88 -4.30
CA VAL A 196 16.96 4.11 -4.89
C VAL A 196 17.67 2.78 -5.06
N GLY A 197 18.35 2.56 -6.19
CA GLY A 197 19.03 1.29 -6.51
C GLY A 197 18.16 0.34 -7.33
N ASP A 198 18.30 -0.96 -7.12
CA ASP A 198 17.53 -1.95 -7.88
C ASP A 198 16.04 -1.95 -7.48
N LEU A 199 15.13 -1.93 -8.45
CA LEU A 199 13.70 -2.06 -8.18
C LEU A 199 13.07 -3.08 -9.14
N PRO A 200 12.70 -4.28 -8.66
CA PRO A 200 11.94 -5.22 -9.45
C PRO A 200 10.49 -4.74 -9.64
N SER A 201 9.88 -5.15 -10.74
CA SER A 201 8.48 -4.80 -11.07
C SER A 201 7.50 -5.22 -9.97
N TYR A 202 7.70 -6.37 -9.30
CA TYR A 202 6.81 -6.83 -8.23
C TYR A 202 6.87 -6.01 -6.93
N ASP A 203 7.86 -5.12 -6.76
CA ASP A 203 7.98 -4.20 -5.62
C ASP A 203 7.81 -2.72 -6.01
N ALA A 204 7.54 -2.45 -7.29
CA ALA A 204 7.26 -1.10 -7.75
C ALA A 204 6.01 -0.53 -7.05
N PHE A 205 6.04 0.77 -6.78
CA PHE A 205 4.92 1.45 -6.16
C PHE A 205 3.79 1.59 -7.16
N THR A 206 2.57 1.26 -6.75
CA THR A 206 1.41 1.33 -7.64
C THR A 206 0.43 2.37 -7.14
N LEU A 207 -0.18 3.09 -8.10
CA LEU A 207 -1.16 4.13 -7.86
C LEU A 207 -2.54 3.67 -8.30
N GLY A 208 -3.57 4.06 -7.54
CA GLY A 208 -4.96 3.71 -7.78
C GLY A 208 -5.43 2.53 -6.94
N GLY A 209 -6.71 2.55 -6.58
CA GLY A 209 -7.36 1.53 -5.77
C GLY A 209 -7.82 2.02 -4.39
N PRO A 210 -8.52 1.17 -3.63
CA PRO A 210 -9.09 1.48 -2.30
C PRO A 210 -8.16 2.18 -1.32
N TYR A 211 -6.89 1.78 -1.35
CA TYR A 211 -5.88 2.14 -0.37
C TYR A 211 -4.88 3.18 -0.88
N SER A 212 -5.09 3.66 -2.10
CA SER A 212 -4.37 4.74 -2.79
C SER A 212 -5.41 5.83 -3.11
N VAL A 213 -5.66 6.11 -4.39
CA VAL A 213 -6.70 7.01 -4.90
C VAL A 213 -7.97 6.22 -5.20
N ARG A 214 -9.05 6.48 -4.46
CA ARG A 214 -10.37 5.85 -4.64
C ARG A 214 -10.97 6.20 -6.00
N GLY A 215 -11.88 5.37 -6.49
CA GLY A 215 -12.48 5.51 -7.83
C GLY A 215 -11.73 4.74 -8.91
N TYR A 216 -10.41 4.63 -8.78
CA TYR A 216 -9.56 3.83 -9.67
C TYR A 216 -9.46 2.37 -9.25
N ASN A 217 -9.19 1.48 -10.20
CA ASN A 217 -8.77 0.11 -9.93
C ASN A 217 -7.34 0.07 -9.37
N MET A 218 -6.97 -1.06 -8.77
CA MET A 218 -5.64 -1.24 -8.16
C MET A 218 -4.55 -1.15 -9.23
N GLY A 219 -3.66 -0.14 -9.13
CA GLY A 219 -2.56 0.04 -10.08
C GLY A 219 -2.94 0.67 -11.42
N GLU A 220 -4.19 1.07 -11.61
CA GLU A 220 -4.70 1.68 -12.86
C GLU A 220 -4.01 3.00 -13.19
N LEU A 221 -3.58 3.77 -12.19
CA LEU A 221 -2.95 5.06 -12.42
C LEU A 221 -1.49 4.93 -12.85
N GLY A 222 -0.76 3.91 -12.37
CA GLY A 222 0.63 3.69 -12.75
C GLY A 222 1.40 2.76 -11.83
N ALA A 223 2.60 2.37 -12.29
CA ALA A 223 3.62 1.68 -11.52
C ALA A 223 4.94 2.43 -11.62
N ALA A 224 5.52 2.83 -10.49
CA ALA A 224 6.61 3.80 -10.44
C ALA A 224 7.65 3.51 -9.36
N ARG A 225 8.80 4.18 -9.46
CA ARG A 225 9.87 4.10 -8.46
C ARG A 225 9.61 5.00 -7.25
N ASN A 226 9.01 6.16 -7.51
CA ASN A 226 8.64 7.15 -6.51
C ASN A 226 7.16 7.52 -6.74
N ILE A 227 6.41 7.71 -5.67
CA ILE A 227 5.02 8.13 -5.72
C ILE A 227 4.75 9.16 -4.64
N LEU A 228 3.77 10.02 -4.90
CA LEU A 228 3.17 10.90 -3.91
C LEU A 228 1.65 10.80 -4.01
N GLU A 229 1.02 10.53 -2.88
CA GLU A 229 -0.43 10.48 -2.71
C GLU A 229 -0.84 11.48 -1.63
N LEU A 230 -1.87 12.27 -1.91
CA LEU A 230 -2.44 13.23 -1.00
C LEU A 230 -3.94 13.01 -0.93
N GLY A 231 -4.51 13.09 0.27
CA GLY A 231 -5.93 12.91 0.50
C GLY A 231 -6.44 13.85 1.59
N ALA A 232 -7.65 14.35 1.39
CA ALA A 232 -8.40 15.06 2.39
C ALA A 232 -9.80 14.45 2.49
N GLU A 233 -10.28 14.20 3.72
CA GLU A 233 -11.62 13.69 3.97
C GLU A 233 -12.26 14.46 5.13
N ILE A 234 -13.36 15.16 4.86
CA ILE A 234 -14.16 15.81 5.90
C ILE A 234 -15.25 14.85 6.36
N ARG A 235 -15.36 14.65 7.67
CA ARG A 235 -16.33 13.76 8.33
C ARG A 235 -17.27 14.60 9.17
N ILE A 236 -18.56 14.53 8.87
CA ILE A 236 -19.61 15.27 9.55
C ILE A 236 -20.55 14.29 10.25
N PRO A 237 -20.70 14.38 11.57
CA PRO A 237 -21.65 13.57 12.32
C PRO A 237 -23.09 13.95 12.00
N VAL A 238 -23.91 12.93 11.73
CA VAL A 238 -25.34 13.06 11.45
C VAL A 238 -26.08 11.99 12.27
N ARG A 239 -26.76 12.41 13.34
CA ARG A 239 -27.43 11.49 14.29
C ARG A 239 -26.45 10.44 14.82
N ASN A 240 -26.71 9.15 14.59
CA ASN A 240 -25.89 8.02 15.04
C ASN A 240 -24.90 7.54 13.96
N THR A 241 -24.71 8.30 12.88
CA THR A 241 -23.81 7.99 11.76
C THR A 241 -22.95 9.20 11.40
N HIS A 242 -22.03 9.05 10.45
CA HIS A 242 -21.28 10.15 9.88
C HIS A 242 -21.35 10.06 8.36
N VAL A 243 -21.56 11.21 7.73
CA VAL A 243 -21.35 11.41 6.29
C VAL A 243 -19.94 11.97 6.08
N TYR A 244 -19.36 11.70 4.93
CA TYR A 244 -18.05 12.24 4.60
C TYR A 244 -17.96 12.62 3.13
N ALA A 245 -17.09 13.58 2.86
CA ALA A 245 -16.68 13.94 1.51
C ALA A 245 -15.16 13.88 1.45
N PHE A 246 -14.61 13.47 0.31
CA PHE A 246 -13.18 13.32 0.15
C PHE A 246 -12.71 13.83 -1.21
N ALA A 247 -11.43 14.20 -1.26
CA ALA A 247 -10.68 14.47 -2.47
C ALA A 247 -9.28 13.86 -2.31
N GLU A 248 -8.81 13.17 -3.34
CA GLU A 248 -7.53 12.46 -3.35
C GLU A 248 -6.81 12.71 -4.68
N HIS A 249 -5.48 12.72 -4.64
CA HIS A 249 -4.62 12.84 -5.81
C HIS A 249 -3.40 11.94 -5.65
N GLY A 250 -3.02 11.25 -6.72
CA GLY A 250 -1.83 10.41 -6.79
C GLY A 250 -0.97 10.80 -7.99
N ASN A 251 0.35 10.78 -7.82
CA ASN A 251 1.31 11.17 -8.85
C ASN A 251 2.58 10.30 -8.76
N ASP A 252 3.10 9.87 -9.91
CA ASP A 252 4.29 9.02 -10.04
C ASP A 252 5.63 9.77 -10.02
N LEU A 253 5.57 11.10 -9.86
CA LEU A 253 6.71 12.00 -9.85
C LEU A 253 7.60 11.86 -11.10
N GLY A 254 7.02 11.43 -12.23
CA GLY A 254 7.73 11.19 -13.49
C GLY A 254 8.67 9.98 -13.48
N SER A 255 8.58 9.11 -12.47
CA SER A 255 9.50 8.00 -12.24
C SER A 255 9.00 6.64 -12.74
N SER A 256 7.81 6.58 -13.36
CA SER A 256 7.28 5.37 -14.00
C SER A 256 8.20 4.82 -15.09
N LYS A 257 8.77 5.71 -15.90
CA LYS A 257 9.69 5.36 -17.00
C LYS A 257 10.97 4.65 -16.53
N ASP A 258 11.34 4.84 -15.26
CA ASP A 258 12.54 4.28 -14.66
C ASP A 258 12.29 2.87 -14.06
N VAL A 259 11.04 2.40 -14.09
CA VAL A 259 10.71 0.99 -13.80
C VAL A 259 11.03 0.16 -15.04
N LYS A 260 11.70 -0.98 -14.84
CA LYS A 260 12.19 -1.83 -15.93
C LYS A 260 11.05 -2.25 -16.87
N GLY A 261 11.19 -1.93 -18.16
CA GLY A 261 10.19 -2.21 -19.19
C GLY A 261 9.01 -1.24 -19.24
N ASN A 262 9.06 -0.13 -18.49
CA ASN A 262 8.04 0.92 -18.40
C ASN A 262 6.59 0.41 -18.43
N PRO A 263 6.15 -0.34 -17.39
CA PRO A 263 4.79 -0.88 -17.35
C PRO A 263 3.69 0.18 -17.44
N THR A 264 3.94 1.42 -17.00
CA THR A 264 2.96 2.51 -17.09
C THR A 264 2.67 2.86 -18.54
N GLU A 265 3.71 3.05 -19.36
CA GLU A 265 3.56 3.36 -20.78
C GLU A 265 2.99 2.17 -21.56
N VAL A 266 3.50 0.94 -21.33
CA VAL A 266 3.04 -0.25 -22.04
C VAL A 266 1.53 -0.49 -21.85
N TYR A 267 1.02 -0.25 -20.64
CA TYR A 267 -0.40 -0.41 -20.32
C TYR A 267 -1.21 0.88 -20.43
N ARG A 268 -0.67 1.92 -21.09
CA ARG A 268 -1.34 3.22 -21.34
C ARG A 268 -1.93 3.88 -20.09
N ARG A 269 -1.19 3.80 -18.99
CA ARG A 269 -1.55 4.44 -17.73
C ARG A 269 -1.05 5.88 -17.71
N MET A 270 -1.76 6.76 -17.01
CA MET A 270 -1.51 8.20 -17.03
C MET A 270 -0.35 8.65 -16.13
N GLY A 271 0.07 7.83 -15.16
CA GLY A 271 1.08 8.17 -14.15
C GLY A 271 0.56 9.08 -13.02
N HIS A 272 -0.66 9.61 -13.15
CA HIS A 272 -1.30 10.47 -12.15
C HIS A 272 -2.82 10.41 -12.28
N GLY A 273 -3.53 10.82 -11.22
CA GLY A 273 -4.99 10.93 -11.24
C GLY A 273 -5.53 11.55 -9.97
N SER A 274 -6.74 12.11 -10.10
CA SER A 274 -7.47 12.74 -9.01
C SER A 274 -8.84 12.09 -8.87
N SER A 275 -9.32 11.96 -7.65
CA SER A 275 -10.70 11.58 -7.40
C SER A 275 -11.32 12.43 -6.31
N TYR A 276 -12.64 12.50 -6.35
CA TYR A 276 -13.42 13.06 -5.27
C TYR A 276 -14.69 12.25 -5.11
N GLY A 277 -15.29 12.34 -3.94
CA GLY A 277 -16.48 11.57 -3.66
C GLY A 277 -17.13 11.92 -2.36
N VAL A 278 -18.28 11.28 -2.14
CA VAL A 278 -19.06 11.39 -0.92
C VAL A 278 -19.45 10.01 -0.45
N GLY A 279 -19.63 9.84 0.85
CA GLY A 279 -20.05 8.58 1.41
C GLY A 279 -20.73 8.71 2.76
N VAL A 280 -21.32 7.61 3.18
CA VAL A 280 -21.96 7.45 4.48
C VAL A 280 -21.42 6.22 5.18
N LYS A 281 -21.18 6.32 6.48
CA LYS A 281 -20.68 5.23 7.30
C LYS A 281 -21.78 4.65 8.19
N LEU A 282 -22.26 3.47 7.86
CA LEU A 282 -23.30 2.74 8.59
C LEU A 282 -22.67 1.60 9.41
N GLY A 283 -22.36 1.87 10.67
CA GLY A 283 -21.67 0.91 11.54
C GLY A 283 -20.25 0.62 11.05
N GLN A 284 -19.99 -0.61 10.59
CA GLN A 284 -18.71 -0.99 9.98
C GLN A 284 -18.70 -0.83 8.46
N VAL A 285 -19.84 -0.57 7.82
CA VAL A 285 -19.95 -0.46 6.37
C VAL A 285 -19.81 1.00 5.95
N ARG A 286 -19.11 1.23 4.85
CA ARG A 286 -18.97 2.51 4.17
C ARG A 286 -19.51 2.36 2.75
N ALA A 287 -20.54 3.13 2.44
CA ALA A 287 -21.05 3.26 1.09
C ALA A 287 -20.56 4.60 0.54
N GLU A 288 -19.80 4.58 -0.54
CA GLU A 288 -19.21 5.78 -1.15
C GLU A 288 -19.44 5.81 -2.65
N TYR A 289 -19.72 7.00 -3.17
CA TYR A 289 -19.69 7.32 -4.59
C TYR A 289 -18.42 8.09 -4.88
N ALA A 290 -17.56 7.55 -5.74
CA ALA A 290 -16.29 8.15 -6.13
C ALA A 290 -16.31 8.47 -7.62
N VAL A 291 -15.84 9.65 -7.99
CA VAL A 291 -15.67 10.10 -9.36
C VAL A 291 -14.19 10.07 -9.71
N ASP A 292 -13.86 9.34 -10.76
CA ASP A 292 -12.55 9.34 -11.41
C ASP A 292 -12.47 10.54 -12.37
N HIS A 293 -11.47 11.39 -12.19
CA HIS A 293 -11.27 12.57 -13.03
C HIS A 293 -10.67 12.28 -14.42
N ASN A 294 -9.89 11.21 -14.58
CA ASN A 294 -9.24 10.84 -15.84
C ASN A 294 -10.27 10.34 -16.87
N THR A 295 -11.26 9.56 -16.42
CA THR A 295 -12.32 9.04 -17.30
C THR A 295 -13.63 9.83 -17.18
N GLY A 296 -13.80 10.63 -16.12
CA GLY A 296 -15.05 11.31 -15.81
C GLY A 296 -16.16 10.37 -15.34
N THR A 297 -15.84 9.10 -15.05
CA THR A 297 -16.82 8.10 -14.63
C THR A 297 -16.97 8.07 -13.12
N GLY A 298 -18.14 7.69 -12.64
CA GLY A 298 -18.44 7.56 -11.23
C GLY A 298 -18.91 6.15 -10.89
N ALA A 299 -18.47 5.64 -9.74
CA ALA A 299 -18.82 4.30 -9.27
C ALA A 299 -19.18 4.31 -7.78
N VAL A 300 -20.10 3.41 -7.42
CA VAL A 300 -20.51 3.17 -6.04
C VAL A 300 -19.71 2.00 -5.47
N PHE A 301 -19.12 2.19 -4.30
CA PHE A 301 -18.35 1.17 -3.59
C PHE A 301 -18.93 0.91 -2.21
N PHE A 302 -18.95 -0.36 -1.82
CA PHE A 302 -19.23 -0.79 -0.46
C PHE A 302 -17.93 -1.34 0.16
N ARG A 303 -17.52 -0.77 1.29
CA ARG A 303 -16.29 -1.17 1.99
C ARG A 303 -16.56 -1.41 3.46
N PHE A 304 -15.71 -2.22 4.09
CA PHE A 304 -15.78 -2.53 5.51
C PHE A 304 -14.60 -1.91 6.26
N GLY A 305 -14.87 -1.35 7.44
CA GLY A 305 -13.87 -0.73 8.30
C GLY A 305 -13.61 0.76 8.02
N GLU A 306 -12.50 1.26 8.54
CA GLU A 306 -12.01 2.62 8.34
C GLU A 306 -11.03 2.70 7.15
N ARG A 307 -10.97 3.86 6.48
CA ARG A 307 -9.93 4.13 5.46
C ARG A 307 -8.56 4.40 6.09
N TYR A 308 -8.55 5.16 7.18
CA TYR A 308 -7.38 5.77 7.82
C TYR A 308 -7.31 5.38 9.30
#